data_AF-A0A8T4SS66-F1
#
_entry.id   AF-A0A8T4SS66-F1
#
_cell.length_a   1.000
_cell.length_b   1.000
_cell.length_c   1.000
_cell.angle_alpha   90.00
_cell.angle_beta   90.00
_cell.angle_gamma   90.00
#
_symmetry.space_group_name_H-M   'P 1'
#
loop_
_entity.id
_entity.type
_entity.pdbx_description
1 polymer ?
#
loop_
_entity_poly.entity_id
_entity_poly.type
_entity_poly.pdbx_seq_one_letter_code
_entity_poly.pdbx_strand_id
1 'polypeptide(L)' 'MNLKKIKSLRIGSNIEIKESKNKTLVGVKGKVIYQTKSTITLETSKGIKKIILSHIKIK' A
#
# COMPACT_ATOMS: atom_id res chain seq x y z
N MET A 1 -0.52 4.06 -17.84
CA MET A 1 -1.03 3.10 -16.83
C MET A 1 -1.81 3.87 -15.76
N ASN A 2 -3.14 3.82 -15.79
CA ASN A 2 -4.01 4.61 -14.92
C ASN A 2 -4.34 3.80 -13.65
N LEU A 3 -3.58 4.02 -12.57
CA LEU A 3 -3.75 3.28 -11.32
C LEU A 3 -4.98 3.80 -10.58
N LYS A 4 -5.97 2.92 -10.37
CA LYS A 4 -7.28 3.24 -9.77
C LYS A 4 -7.08 3.73 -8.33
N LYS A 5 -7.60 4.91 -8.02
CA LYS A 5 -7.45 5.56 -6.70
C LYS A 5 -8.23 4.78 -5.64
N ILE A 6 -7.54 4.09 -4.73
CA ILE A 6 -8.16 3.48 -3.55
C ILE A 6 -8.64 4.61 -2.63
N LYS A 7 -9.95 4.66 -2.38
CA LYS A 7 -10.61 5.77 -1.68
C LYS A 7 -10.39 5.72 -0.16
N SER A 8 -10.33 4.52 0.43
CA SER A 8 -10.09 4.31 1.86
C SER A 8 -9.73 2.85 2.12
N LEU A 9 -8.74 2.59 2.98
CA LEU A 9 -8.46 1.27 3.56
C LEU A 9 -8.73 1.34 5.05
N ARG A 10 -9.02 0.18 5.63
CA ARG A 10 -9.22 0.08 7.07
C ARG A 10 -7.86 -0.07 7.75
N ILE A 11 -7.59 0.80 8.73
CA ILE A 11 -6.42 0.65 9.61
C ILE A 11 -6.56 -0.69 10.34
N GLY A 12 -5.48 -1.47 10.36
CA GLY A 12 -5.42 -2.82 10.91
C GLY A 12 -5.62 -3.92 9.88
N SER A 13 -6.02 -3.61 8.64
CA SER A 13 -6.13 -4.62 7.58
C SER A 13 -4.77 -5.06 7.07
N ASN A 14 -4.62 -6.36 6.85
CA ASN A 14 -3.50 -6.92 6.09
C ASN A 14 -3.79 -6.74 4.60
N ILE A 15 -2.85 -6.13 3.89
CA ILE A 15 -2.95 -5.89 2.46
C ILE A 15 -1.72 -6.43 1.72
N GLU A 16 -1.91 -6.73 0.44
CA GLU A 16 -0.85 -7.13 -0.48
C GLU A 16 -0.79 -6.15 -1.66
N ILE A 17 0.41 -5.67 -1.98
CA ILE A 17 0.63 -4.85 -3.18
C ILE A 17 0.67 -5.77 -4.41
N LYS A 18 -0.38 -5.70 -5.23
CA LYS A 18 -0.49 -6.46 -6.49
C LYS A 18 0.24 -5.78 -7.64
N GLU A 19 0.14 -4.47 -7.73
CA GLU A 19 0.75 -3.70 -8.81
C GLU A 19 1.38 -2.44 -8.23
N SER A 20 2.50 -2.02 -8.79
CA SER A 20 3.11 -0.72 -8.46
C SER A 20 3.88 -0.17 -9.66
N LYS A 21 3.99 1.16 -9.73
CA LYS A 21 4.97 1.81 -10.63
C LYS A 21 6.40 1.33 -10.33
N ASN A 22 6.70 1.06 -9.06
CA ASN A 22 7.99 0.53 -8.66
C ASN A 22 7.87 -0.99 -8.47
N LYS A 23 8.44 -1.77 -9.39
CA LYS A 23 8.34 -3.24 -9.38
C LYS A 23 8.89 -3.88 -8.10
N THR A 24 9.78 -3.22 -7.38
CA THR A 24 10.32 -3.68 -6.08
C THR A 24 9.28 -3.71 -4.95
N LEU A 25 8.16 -3.02 -5.12
CA LEU A 25 7.06 -2.99 -4.15
C LEU A 25 6.01 -4.06 -4.41
N VAL A 26 6.01 -4.69 -5.58
CA VAL A 26 5.04 -5.75 -5.92
C VAL A 26 5.32 -6.98 -5.05
N GLY A 27 4.27 -7.53 -4.44
CA GLY A 27 4.37 -8.67 -3.53
C GLY A 27 4.67 -8.30 -2.07
N VAL A 28 4.85 -7.01 -1.74
CA VAL A 28 4.97 -6.58 -0.34
C VAL A 28 3.63 -6.80 0.37
N LYS A 29 3.70 -7.55 1.48
CA LYS A 29 2.58 -7.79 2.40
C LYS A 29 2.83 -7.05 3.69
N GLY A 30 1.78 -6.43 4.22
CA GLY A 30 1.89 -5.73 5.49
C GLY A 30 0.54 -5.32 6.05
N LYS A 31 0.55 -4.94 7.32
CA LYS A 31 -0.60 -4.41 8.03
C LYS A 31 -0.66 -2.91 7.86
N VAL A 32 -1.83 -2.36 7.53
CA VAL A 32 -2.02 -0.91 7.47
C VAL A 32 -2.03 -0.37 8.90
N ILE A 33 -0.99 0.37 9.29
CA ILE A 33 -0.93 1.02 10.61
C ILE A 33 -1.45 2.46 10.55
N TYR A 34 -1.33 3.10 9.38
CA TYR A 34 -1.78 4.48 9.21
C TYR A 34 -2.12 4.75 7.75
N GLN A 35 -3.12 5.61 7.52
CA GLN A 35 -3.50 6.04 6.19
C GLN A 35 -3.83 7.52 6.17
N THR A 36 -3.47 8.17 5.06
CA THR A 36 -3.90 9.52 4.68
C THR A 36 -4.63 9.46 3.34
N LYS A 37 -5.11 10.60 2.83
CA LYS A 37 -5.75 10.69 1.51
C LYS A 37 -4.87 10.19 0.34
N SER A 38 -3.55 10.28 0.47
CA SER A 38 -2.61 10.03 -0.65
C SER A 38 -1.54 8.97 -0.33
N THR A 39 -1.31 8.67 0.95
CA THR A 39 -0.26 7.74 1.38
C THR A 39 -0.79 6.74 2.40
N ILE A 40 -0.21 5.55 2.40
CA ILE A 40 -0.42 4.51 3.40
C ILE A 40 0.90 4.16 4.05
N THR A 41 0.84 3.82 5.32
CA THR A 41 1.96 3.28 6.08
C THR A 41 1.65 1.83 6.39
N LEU A 42 2.51 0.95 5.89
CA LEU A 42 2.44 -0.49 6.10
C LEU A 42 3.52 -0.93 7.08
N GLU A 43 3.13 -1.72 8.06
CA GLU A 43 4.05 -2.51 8.85
C GLU A 43 4.29 -3.85 8.13
N THR A 44 5.53 -4.06 7.71
CA THR A 44 5.98 -5.29 7.04
C THR A 44 6.96 -6.01 7.96
N SER A 45 7.27 -7.28 7.68
CA SER A 45 8.25 -8.05 8.46
C SER A 45 9.66 -7.44 8.46
N LYS A 46 9.97 -6.56 7.50
CA LYS A 46 11.25 -5.83 7.40
C LYS A 46 11.21 -4.44 8.04
N GLY A 47 10.09 -4.08 8.67
CA GLY A 47 9.87 -2.76 9.27
C GLY A 47 8.75 -1.96 8.60
N ILE A 48 8.70 -0.68 8.93
CA ILE A 48 7.64 0.25 8.52
C ILE A 48 7.96 0.84 7.14
N LYS A 49 6.97 0.82 6.24
CA LYS A 49 7.11 1.29 4.87
C LYS A 49 5.98 2.24 4.49
N LYS A 50 6.33 3.46 4.10
CA LYS A 50 5.38 4.47 3.61
C LYS A 50 5.28 4.41 2.09
N ILE A 51 4.06 4.30 1.56
CA ILE A 51 3.79 4.09 0.15
C ILE A 51 2.72 5.06 -0.33
N ILE A 52 2.86 5.53 -1.56
CA ILE A 52 1.92 6.46 -2.20
C ILE A 52 0.83 5.65 -2.90
N LEU A 53 -0.43 5.85 -2.51
CA LEU A 53 -1.59 5.12 -3.05
C LEU A 53 -1.72 5.26 -4.57
N SER A 54 -1.42 6.45 -5.11
CA SER A 54 -1.46 6.70 -6.56
C SER A 54 -0.46 5.85 -7.36
N HIS A 55 0.53 5.25 -6.70
CA HIS A 55 1.59 4.45 -7.33
C HIS A 55 1.41 2.96 -7.13
N ILE A 56 0.35 2.52 -6.44
CA ILE A 56 0.12 1.11 -6.14
C ILE A 56 -1.33 0.71 -6.39
N LYS A 57 -1.52 -0.59 -6.52
CA LYS A 57 -2.81 -1.24 -6.48
C LYS A 57 -2.70 -2.40 -5.52
N ILE A 58 -3.70 -2.52 -4.66
CA ILE A 58 -3.75 -3.49 -3.56
C ILE A 58 -5.02 -4.31 -3.69
N LYS A 59 -5.00 -5.51 -3.10
CA LYS A 59 -6.14 -6.41 -3.01
C LYS A 59 -6.65 -6.46 -1.58
#